data_AF-A0A2E6HW41-F1
#
_entry.id   AF-A0A2E6HW41-F1
#
_cell.length_a   1.000
_cell.length_b   1.000
_cell.length_c   1.000
_cell.angle_alpha   90.00
_cell.angle_beta   90.00
_cell.angle_gamma   90.00
#
_symmetry.space_group_name_H-M   'P 1'
#
loop_
_entity.id
_entity.type
_entity.pdbx_description
1 polymer ?
#
loop_
_entity_poly.entity_id
_entity_poly.type
_entity_poly.pdbx_seq_one_letter_code
_entity_poly.pdbx_strand_id
1 'polypeptide(L)'
;MSDPLEQDTPHPLSHDLNGHFDQIGTYPTIGAFLGSDLYARLQEEIDRVLDGIAEGRFSRTAPDGRTEVSAVAWNLERGRKLEGLVEVLTQHTRFRSSDVLLLTELDIGMARSGNLDIPREIATRANLNYAFAPSYINLMKGSGLEVEASGDNREALHGNAIFSPHPIQDAHSIVLPNGKDKLRGREKRLGSQRAVVATIDHPAGPFRAVSVHLDAHSSQRHRHRQMKIILDHLEGTEPDLPTLIGGDWNTSTGNSRRAVYSILGFYRRVAMGVGHVLTYHYPYPERYFERALFRTLERRGFDFRNLNVPGGCTLTYDIVDLAQNSGMADWLPQWCFAWIKWALRNHDGKCALKLDWFAGKDLSAVQGGPAVLYDVLRDHGKLSDHDPIAVDFTLQSSGTFAQTTDPNHQQRRTRAQRPPGSARRQ
;
A
#
# COMPACT_ATOMS: atom_id res chain seq x y z
N MET A 1 -2.49 26.19 24.06
CA MET A 1 -3.96 26.08 24.24
C MET A 1 -4.44 25.06 23.25
N SER A 2 -4.67 23.84 23.71
CA SER A 2 -5.27 22.74 22.97
C SER A 2 -6.70 23.12 22.57
N ASP A 3 -7.06 22.86 21.32
CA ASP A 3 -8.42 23.09 20.81
C ASP A 3 -9.42 22.22 21.61
N PRO A 4 -10.50 22.76 22.19
CA PRO A 4 -11.42 22.00 23.04
C PRO A 4 -12.42 21.10 22.27
N LEU A 5 -12.27 20.90 20.96
CA LEU A 5 -13.37 20.41 20.10
C LEU A 5 -13.27 18.95 19.61
N GLU A 6 -12.29 18.16 20.04
CA GLU A 6 -12.13 16.79 19.50
C GLU A 6 -12.39 15.64 20.49
N GLN A 7 -12.87 15.92 21.70
CA GLN A 7 -12.98 14.89 22.76
C GLN A 7 -14.30 14.10 22.81
N ASP A 8 -15.30 14.42 21.99
CA ASP A 8 -16.65 13.81 22.13
C ASP A 8 -17.29 13.30 20.83
N THR A 9 -16.53 13.25 19.72
CA THR A 9 -17.02 12.61 18.49
C THR A 9 -16.54 11.16 18.47
N PRO A 10 -17.43 10.16 18.41
CA PRO A 10 -17.02 8.76 18.30
C PRO A 10 -16.09 8.56 17.10
N HIS A 11 -15.05 7.76 17.28
CA HIS A 11 -14.13 7.42 16.19
C HIS A 11 -14.93 6.87 15.00
N PRO A 12 -14.72 7.34 13.76
CA PRO A 12 -15.59 7.01 12.62
C PRO A 12 -15.63 5.50 12.32
N LEU A 13 -14.59 4.78 12.71
CA LEU A 13 -14.46 3.33 12.54
C LEU A 13 -14.83 2.52 13.80
N SER A 14 -15.36 3.16 14.86
CA SER A 14 -15.84 2.44 16.04
C SER A 14 -17.03 1.55 15.69
N HIS A 15 -17.06 0.33 16.24
CA HIS A 15 -18.08 -0.70 15.97
C HIS A 15 -18.07 -1.80 17.02
N ASP A 16 -19.14 -2.61 17.06
CA ASP A 16 -19.29 -3.75 17.99
C ASP A 16 -19.27 -5.13 17.28
N LEU A 17 -18.76 -5.17 16.03
CA LEU A 17 -18.67 -6.40 15.24
C LEU A 17 -17.85 -7.53 15.89
N ASN A 18 -16.98 -7.20 16.85
CA ASN A 18 -16.19 -8.17 17.62
C ASN A 18 -17.07 -9.19 18.36
N GLY A 19 -18.27 -8.78 18.81
CA GLY A 19 -19.26 -9.68 19.43
C GLY A 19 -19.76 -10.80 18.51
N HIS A 20 -19.49 -10.72 17.20
CA HIS A 20 -19.89 -11.71 16.21
C HIS A 20 -18.72 -12.52 15.62
N PHE A 21 -17.46 -12.25 16.00
CA PHE A 21 -16.29 -12.87 15.37
C PHE A 21 -16.27 -14.38 15.46
N ASP A 22 -16.62 -14.97 16.61
CA ASP A 22 -16.69 -16.43 16.77
C ASP A 22 -17.70 -17.04 15.80
N GLN A 23 -18.88 -16.42 15.70
CA GLN A 23 -19.94 -16.88 14.80
C GLN A 23 -19.54 -16.74 13.34
N ILE A 24 -18.98 -15.60 12.92
CA ILE A 24 -18.47 -15.37 11.57
C ILE A 24 -17.33 -16.35 11.26
N GLY A 25 -16.48 -16.62 12.25
CA GLY A 25 -15.38 -17.57 12.17
C GLY A 25 -15.81 -19.00 11.87
N THR A 26 -17.06 -19.39 12.15
CA THR A 26 -17.54 -20.76 11.82
C THR A 26 -17.76 -20.99 10.33
N TYR A 27 -17.93 -19.94 9.53
CA TYR A 27 -18.18 -20.09 8.09
C TYR A 27 -16.93 -20.55 7.34
N PRO A 28 -17.05 -21.51 6.39
CA PRO A 28 -15.91 -22.10 5.70
C PRO A 28 -15.34 -21.23 4.57
N THR A 29 -16.10 -20.23 4.11
CA THR A 29 -15.76 -19.35 2.98
C THR A 29 -16.45 -18.01 3.12
N ILE A 30 -15.88 -16.97 2.47
CA ILE A 30 -16.55 -15.67 2.38
C ILE A 30 -17.91 -15.78 1.67
N GLY A 31 -18.02 -16.59 0.62
CA GLY A 31 -19.29 -16.79 -0.09
C GLY A 31 -20.39 -17.39 0.78
N ALA A 32 -20.04 -18.33 1.67
CA ALA A 32 -21.00 -18.90 2.63
C ALA A 32 -21.45 -17.87 3.67
N PHE A 33 -20.55 -17.00 4.13
CA PHE A 33 -20.91 -15.93 5.05
C PHE A 33 -21.80 -14.88 4.37
N LEU A 34 -21.45 -14.42 3.16
CA LEU A 34 -22.22 -13.44 2.40
C LEU A 34 -23.64 -13.94 2.07
N GLY A 35 -23.84 -15.26 1.95
CA GLY A 35 -25.15 -15.87 1.75
C GLY A 35 -25.95 -16.16 3.01
N SER A 36 -25.50 -15.69 4.19
CA SER A 36 -26.13 -16.00 5.48
C SER A 36 -27.01 -14.87 6.02
N ASP A 37 -28.00 -15.23 6.84
CA ASP A 37 -28.83 -14.24 7.56
C ASP A 37 -28.00 -13.37 8.51
N LEU A 38 -26.86 -13.88 9.00
CA LEU A 38 -25.97 -13.10 9.85
C LEU A 38 -25.34 -11.94 9.07
N TYR A 39 -24.83 -12.20 7.85
CA TYR A 39 -24.31 -11.13 7.02
C TYR A 39 -25.39 -10.12 6.66
N ALA A 40 -26.60 -10.57 6.30
CA ALA A 40 -27.71 -9.66 5.99
C ALA A 40 -28.03 -8.68 7.14
N ARG A 41 -27.82 -9.08 8.40
CA ARG A 41 -27.97 -8.19 9.56
C ARG A 41 -26.77 -7.27 9.80
N LEU A 42 -25.56 -7.74 9.52
CA LEU A 42 -24.31 -7.02 9.81
C LEU A 42 -23.79 -6.20 8.63
N GLN A 43 -24.36 -6.37 7.44
CA GLN A 43 -23.83 -5.81 6.20
C GLN A 43 -23.62 -4.30 6.29
N GLU A 44 -24.61 -3.54 6.78
CA GLU A 44 -24.52 -2.09 6.88
C GLU A 44 -23.34 -1.64 7.76
N GLU A 45 -23.12 -2.31 8.89
CA GLU A 45 -22.01 -1.99 9.79
C GLU A 45 -20.65 -2.43 9.22
N ILE A 46 -20.59 -3.62 8.58
CA ILE A 46 -19.38 -4.10 7.92
C ILE A 46 -18.97 -3.14 6.79
N ASP A 47 -19.92 -2.73 5.95
CA ASP A 47 -19.68 -1.83 4.83
C ASP A 47 -19.30 -0.43 5.34
N ARG A 48 -20.01 0.11 6.34
CA ARG A 48 -19.65 1.38 7.00
C ARG A 48 -18.21 1.40 7.52
N VAL A 49 -17.79 0.32 8.19
CA VAL A 49 -16.44 0.22 8.75
C VAL A 49 -15.42 0.07 7.63
N LEU A 50 -15.63 -0.85 6.68
CA LEU A 50 -14.65 -1.15 5.63
C LEU A 50 -14.53 -0.06 4.56
N ASP A 51 -15.56 0.76 4.35
CA ASP A 51 -15.53 1.90 3.43
C ASP A 51 -15.22 3.23 4.12
N GLY A 52 -15.20 3.24 5.46
CA GLY A 52 -14.89 4.42 6.25
C GLY A 52 -13.43 4.88 6.14
N ILE A 53 -13.22 6.17 6.39
CA ILE A 53 -11.90 6.79 6.52
C ILE A 53 -11.78 7.39 7.92
N ALA A 54 -10.69 7.10 8.62
CA ALA A 54 -10.32 7.80 9.84
C ALA A 54 -9.32 8.90 9.51
N GLU A 55 -9.63 10.12 9.92
CA GLU A 55 -8.78 11.29 9.68
C GLU A 55 -8.45 12.01 10.99
N GLY A 56 -7.31 12.68 11.03
CA GLY A 56 -6.96 13.57 12.13
C GLY A 56 -6.04 14.69 11.67
N ARG A 57 -6.20 15.85 12.28
CA ARG A 57 -5.50 17.09 11.91
C ARG A 57 -4.69 17.62 13.09
N PHE A 58 -3.47 17.11 13.24
CA PHE A 58 -2.59 17.52 14.35
C PHE A 58 -1.54 18.54 13.94
N SER A 59 -1.18 18.60 12.66
CA SER A 59 -0.15 19.51 12.18
C SER A 59 -0.69 20.91 11.90
N ARG A 60 0.11 21.92 12.24
CA ARG A 60 -0.10 23.33 11.88
C ARG A 60 1.17 23.86 11.22
N THR A 61 1.56 23.22 10.13
CA THR A 61 2.76 23.62 9.38
C THR A 61 2.49 24.91 8.62
N ALA A 62 3.33 25.92 8.84
CA ALA A 62 3.32 27.12 8.00
C ALA A 62 3.95 26.79 6.64
N PRO A 63 3.50 27.41 5.54
CA PRO A 63 4.13 27.21 4.24
C PRO A 63 5.62 27.52 4.33
N ASP A 64 6.48 26.54 4.06
CA ASP A 64 7.86 26.80 3.73
C ASP A 64 7.95 27.04 2.22
N GLY A 65 8.79 27.97 1.77
CA GLY A 65 8.87 28.36 0.36
C GLY A 65 9.48 27.29 -0.56
N ARG A 66 9.47 26.01 -0.15
CA ARG A 66 10.08 24.90 -0.86
C ARG A 66 9.22 24.53 -2.07
N THR A 67 9.90 24.26 -3.18
CA THR A 67 9.27 23.86 -4.45
C THR A 67 9.43 22.35 -4.71
N GLU A 68 10.24 21.67 -3.90
CA GLU A 68 10.44 20.22 -3.92
C GLU A 68 9.59 19.56 -2.85
N VAL A 69 9.01 18.42 -3.19
CA VAL A 69 8.22 17.56 -2.30
C VAL A 69 9.06 16.35 -1.93
N SER A 70 9.16 16.02 -0.64
CA SER A 70 9.85 14.84 -0.14
C SER A 70 8.86 13.78 0.34
N ALA A 71 8.92 12.58 -0.23
CA ALA A 71 8.05 11.47 0.12
C ALA A 71 8.82 10.28 0.69
N VAL A 72 8.22 9.60 1.67
CA VAL A 72 8.71 8.32 2.21
C VAL A 72 7.59 7.31 2.19
N ALA A 73 7.91 6.05 1.85
CA ALA A 73 6.98 4.93 1.95
C ALA A 73 7.59 3.83 2.83
N TRP A 74 6.78 3.26 3.72
CA TRP A 74 7.23 2.22 4.64
C TRP A 74 6.09 1.31 5.10
N ASN A 75 6.28 -0.01 4.95
CA ASN A 75 5.46 -1.01 5.62
C ASN A 75 5.85 -1.09 7.10
N LEU A 76 4.90 -0.85 8.02
CA LEU A 76 5.18 -0.76 9.46
C LEU A 76 4.98 -2.08 10.22
N GLU A 77 4.73 -3.19 9.52
CA GLU A 77 4.51 -4.51 10.14
C GLU A 77 3.48 -4.44 11.28
N ARG A 78 2.31 -3.87 10.99
CA ARG A 78 1.16 -3.66 11.91
C ARG A 78 1.38 -2.59 12.98
N GLY A 79 2.51 -1.90 12.99
CA GLY A 79 2.81 -0.87 13.99
C GLY A 79 3.18 -1.42 15.36
N ARG A 80 3.63 -2.68 15.44
CA ARG A 80 3.86 -3.39 16.72
C ARG A 80 4.91 -2.75 17.62
N LYS A 81 5.87 -2.03 17.03
CA LYS A 81 7.00 -1.40 17.73
C LYS A 81 6.86 0.12 17.79
N LEU A 82 5.68 0.59 18.21
CA LEU A 82 5.27 1.99 18.16
C LEU A 82 6.34 2.97 18.68
N GLU A 83 6.97 2.69 19.83
CA GLU A 83 7.99 3.59 20.39
C GLU A 83 9.17 3.82 19.45
N GLY A 84 9.75 2.75 18.91
CA GLY A 84 10.86 2.87 17.96
C GLY A 84 10.43 3.44 16.61
N LEU A 85 9.20 3.14 16.17
CA LEU A 85 8.63 3.75 14.97
C LEU A 85 8.49 5.27 15.14
N VAL A 86 7.94 5.74 16.25
CA VAL A 86 7.81 7.16 16.56
C VAL A 86 9.17 7.83 16.68
N GLU A 87 10.15 7.18 17.32
CA GLU A 87 11.52 7.68 17.39
C GLU A 87 12.10 7.95 16.00
N VAL A 88 12.02 6.97 15.09
CA VAL A 88 12.46 7.14 13.69
C VAL A 88 11.69 8.27 13.00
N LEU A 89 10.36 8.26 13.09
CA LEU A 89 9.50 9.24 12.42
C LEU A 89 9.78 10.68 12.88
N THR A 90 10.19 10.87 14.14
CA THR A 90 10.40 12.19 14.74
C THR A 90 11.86 12.64 14.78
N GLN A 91 12.82 11.74 14.63
CA GLN A 91 14.25 12.06 14.79
C GLN A 91 15.05 11.85 13.51
N HIS A 92 14.70 10.85 12.69
CA HIS A 92 15.45 10.53 11.49
C HIS A 92 15.30 11.63 10.44
N THR A 93 16.43 12.12 9.90
CA THR A 93 16.48 13.30 9.02
C THR A 93 15.50 13.19 7.85
N ARG A 94 15.46 12.05 7.15
CA ARG A 94 14.56 11.86 5.99
C ARG A 94 13.08 11.85 6.35
N PHE A 95 12.71 11.36 7.54
CA PHE A 95 11.30 11.34 7.96
C PHE A 95 10.85 12.71 8.44
N ARG A 96 11.69 13.42 9.21
CA ARG A 96 11.41 14.78 9.67
C ARG A 96 11.25 15.79 8.54
N SER A 97 11.96 15.61 7.43
CA SER A 97 11.90 16.51 6.27
C SER A 97 10.86 16.09 5.23
N SER A 98 10.07 15.03 5.50
CA SER A 98 9.11 14.49 4.54
C SER A 98 7.79 15.26 4.56
N ASP A 99 7.31 15.57 3.37
CA ASP A 99 6.03 16.23 3.11
C ASP A 99 4.88 15.23 2.98
N VAL A 100 5.17 13.95 2.74
CA VAL A 100 4.16 12.88 2.71
C VAL A 100 4.76 11.53 3.08
N LEU A 101 4.11 10.83 4.01
CA LEU A 101 4.43 9.46 4.37
C LEU A 101 3.33 8.52 3.87
N LEU A 102 3.70 7.50 3.10
CA LEU A 102 2.83 6.43 2.62
C LEU A 102 3.09 5.19 3.46
N LEU A 103 2.31 5.02 4.53
CA LEU A 103 2.54 3.96 5.52
C LEU A 103 1.53 2.84 5.31
N THR A 104 2.03 1.61 5.16
CA THR A 104 1.18 0.41 4.98
C THR A 104 1.26 -0.48 6.22
N GLU A 105 0.23 -1.30 6.40
CA GLU A 105 0.10 -2.20 7.56
C GLU A 105 0.08 -1.48 8.91
N LEU A 106 -1.00 -0.76 9.20
CA LEU A 106 -1.26 -0.18 10.51
C LEU A 106 -2.50 -0.83 11.12
N ASP A 107 -2.44 -1.11 12.42
CA ASP A 107 -3.56 -1.67 13.16
C ASP A 107 -4.32 -0.57 13.94
N ILE A 108 -5.62 -0.75 14.11
CA ILE A 108 -6.43 -0.06 15.13
C ILE A 108 -7.10 -1.14 15.97
N GLY A 109 -6.86 -1.13 17.28
CA GLY A 109 -7.58 -2.03 18.18
C GLY A 109 -7.22 -3.50 18.05
N MET A 110 -5.98 -3.82 17.70
CA MET A 110 -5.49 -5.20 17.63
C MET A 110 -4.64 -5.52 18.86
N ALA A 111 -4.85 -6.68 19.49
CA ALA A 111 -4.10 -7.08 20.67
C ALA A 111 -2.57 -7.12 20.41
N ARG A 112 -2.16 -7.55 19.21
CA ARG A 112 -0.75 -7.63 18.78
C ARG A 112 -0.04 -6.28 18.69
N SER A 113 -0.78 -5.18 18.62
CA SER A 113 -0.28 -3.79 18.60
C SER A 113 -0.70 -3.02 19.87
N GLY A 114 -1.06 -3.73 20.93
CA GLY A 114 -1.42 -3.12 22.22
C GLY A 114 -2.83 -2.52 22.27
N ASN A 115 -3.71 -2.86 21.33
CA ASN A 115 -5.05 -2.30 21.20
C ASN A 115 -5.07 -0.77 21.08
N LEU A 116 -4.02 -0.21 20.46
CA LEU A 116 -3.89 1.21 20.19
C LEU A 116 -4.48 1.57 18.82
N ASP A 117 -4.79 2.85 18.64
CA ASP A 117 -5.02 3.46 17.33
C ASP A 117 -3.66 3.92 16.79
N ILE A 118 -2.94 3.01 16.12
CA ILE A 118 -1.57 3.28 15.66
C ILE A 118 -1.49 4.50 14.75
N PRO A 119 -2.38 4.69 13.75
CA PRO A 119 -2.39 5.91 12.95
C PRO A 119 -2.50 7.18 13.79
N ARG A 120 -3.47 7.25 14.72
CA ARG A 120 -3.65 8.43 15.56
C ARG A 120 -2.47 8.68 16.50
N GLU A 121 -1.90 7.64 17.09
CA GLU A 121 -0.71 7.73 17.95
C GLU A 121 0.50 8.28 17.19
N ILE A 122 0.77 7.75 16.00
CA ILE A 122 1.85 8.25 15.12
C ILE A 122 1.58 9.72 14.77
N ALA A 123 0.37 10.04 14.31
CA ALA A 123 0.03 11.39 13.86
C ALA A 123 0.16 12.42 15.00
N THR A 124 -0.30 12.07 16.19
CA THR A 124 -0.21 12.93 17.37
C THR A 124 1.25 13.16 17.79
N ARG A 125 2.04 12.10 17.90
CA ARG A 125 3.42 12.18 18.41
C ARG A 125 4.41 12.75 17.39
N ALA A 126 4.15 12.55 16.10
CA ALA A 126 4.94 13.12 15.02
C ALA A 126 4.42 14.48 14.51
N ASN A 127 3.32 15.00 15.08
CA ASN A 127 2.69 16.26 14.68
C ASN A 127 2.34 16.30 13.18
N LEU A 128 1.66 15.25 12.71
CA LEU A 128 1.24 15.04 11.32
C LEU A 128 -0.28 14.99 11.21
N ASN A 129 -0.82 15.38 10.07
CA ASN A 129 -2.17 15.02 9.67
C ASN A 129 -2.17 13.59 9.11
N TYR A 130 -3.29 12.89 9.19
CA TYR A 130 -3.39 11.54 8.63
C TYR A 130 -4.76 11.24 8.05
N ALA A 131 -4.78 10.30 7.11
CA ALA A 131 -5.97 9.61 6.63
C ALA A 131 -5.69 8.11 6.56
N PHE A 132 -6.52 7.30 7.22
CA PHE A 132 -6.41 5.84 7.30
C PHE A 132 -7.66 5.18 6.72
N ALA A 133 -7.46 4.09 5.97
CA ALA A 133 -8.56 3.23 5.51
C ALA A 133 -8.33 1.77 5.92
N PRO A 134 -9.32 1.10 6.53
CA PRO A 134 -9.22 -0.30 6.89
C PRO A 134 -9.27 -1.17 5.63
N SER A 135 -8.26 -2.02 5.46
CA SER A 135 -8.32 -3.11 4.49
C SER A 135 -9.12 -4.29 5.04
N TYR A 136 -8.97 -4.57 6.33
CA TYR A 136 -9.56 -5.75 6.93
C TYR A 136 -10.06 -5.51 8.35
N ILE A 137 -11.14 -6.25 8.68
CA ILE A 137 -11.52 -6.58 10.06
C ILE A 137 -10.97 -7.97 10.34
N ASN A 138 -10.05 -8.10 11.31
CA ASN A 138 -9.38 -9.36 11.64
C ASN A 138 -10.13 -10.10 12.73
N LEU A 139 -10.57 -11.32 12.43
CA LEU A 139 -11.30 -12.17 13.37
C LEU A 139 -10.37 -12.86 14.37
N MET A 140 -9.06 -12.79 14.13
CA MET A 140 -8.02 -13.43 14.92
C MET A 140 -6.95 -12.40 15.28
N LYS A 141 -6.18 -12.64 16.34
CA LYS A 141 -5.08 -11.76 16.78
C LYS A 141 -3.94 -11.67 15.75
N GLY A 142 -3.73 -12.74 14.98
CA GLY A 142 -2.70 -12.82 13.95
C GLY A 142 -2.27 -14.26 13.70
N SER A 143 -1.01 -14.47 13.33
CA SER A 143 -0.40 -15.80 13.20
C SER A 143 0.95 -15.90 13.92
N GLY A 144 1.45 -17.13 14.06
CA GLY A 144 2.69 -17.39 14.78
C GLY A 144 2.63 -16.86 16.21
N LEU A 145 3.64 -16.08 16.60
CA LEU A 145 3.74 -15.47 17.93
C LEU A 145 2.63 -14.46 18.25
N GLU A 146 1.92 -13.96 17.25
CA GLU A 146 0.87 -12.95 17.45
C GLU A 146 -0.42 -13.55 18.03
N VAL A 147 -0.59 -14.86 17.90
CA VAL A 147 -1.71 -15.59 18.52
C VAL A 147 -1.59 -15.53 20.05
N GLU A 148 -0.36 -15.44 20.56
CA GLU A 148 -0.04 -15.37 21.99
C GLU A 148 -0.15 -13.94 22.56
N ALA A 149 -0.58 -12.96 21.76
CA ALA A 149 -0.80 -11.60 22.25
C ALA A 149 -1.87 -11.57 23.37
N SER A 150 -1.56 -10.86 24.45
CA SER A 150 -2.44 -10.73 25.61
C SER A 150 -3.69 -9.91 25.30
N GLY A 151 -4.83 -10.33 25.86
CA GLY A 151 -6.13 -9.69 25.64
C GLY A 151 -6.69 -9.93 24.23
N ASP A 152 -7.94 -9.50 24.01
CA ASP A 152 -8.63 -9.67 22.73
C ASP A 152 -8.55 -8.42 21.86
N ASN A 153 -8.83 -8.58 20.57
CA ASN A 153 -8.94 -7.43 19.67
C ASN A 153 -10.17 -6.60 20.06
N ARG A 154 -10.01 -5.28 20.04
CA ARG A 154 -11.10 -4.31 20.25
C ARG A 154 -11.78 -3.99 18.92
N GLU A 155 -11.26 -3.02 18.17
CA GLU A 155 -11.74 -2.65 16.84
C GLU A 155 -11.28 -3.66 15.77
N ALA A 156 -10.14 -4.31 15.99
CA ALA A 156 -9.61 -5.37 15.13
C ALA A 156 -9.33 -4.97 13.66
N LEU A 157 -9.03 -3.69 13.42
CA LEU A 157 -8.84 -3.16 12.07
C LEU A 157 -7.38 -3.23 11.66
N HIS A 158 -7.15 -3.45 10.37
CA HIS A 158 -5.84 -3.40 9.75
C HIS A 158 -5.96 -2.72 8.39
N GLY A 159 -5.07 -1.78 8.10
CA GLY A 159 -5.17 -0.97 6.89
C GLY A 159 -3.91 -0.21 6.53
N ASN A 160 -4.09 0.79 5.68
CA ASN A 160 -3.03 1.63 5.14
C ASN A 160 -3.39 3.08 5.44
N ALA A 161 -2.38 3.96 5.43
CA ALA A 161 -2.58 5.38 5.69
C ALA A 161 -1.65 6.26 4.86
N ILE A 162 -2.05 7.52 4.77
CA ILE A 162 -1.25 8.64 4.30
C ILE A 162 -1.09 9.60 5.47
N PHE A 163 0.13 10.10 5.68
CA PHE A 163 0.41 11.16 6.65
C PHE A 163 1.08 12.34 5.95
N SER A 164 0.84 13.55 6.45
CA SER A 164 1.50 14.75 5.94
C SER A 164 1.51 15.87 6.98
N PRO A 165 2.58 16.67 7.08
CA PRO A 165 2.53 17.94 7.82
C PRO A 165 1.59 18.97 7.15
N HIS A 166 1.25 18.78 5.88
CA HIS A 166 0.38 19.65 5.08
C HIS A 166 -1.09 19.18 5.16
N PRO A 167 -2.07 20.03 4.82
CA PRO A 167 -3.48 19.63 4.81
C PRO A 167 -3.74 18.43 3.87
N ILE A 168 -4.50 17.47 4.37
CA ILE A 168 -4.99 16.31 3.62
C ILE A 168 -6.46 16.56 3.26
N GLN A 169 -6.80 16.41 1.99
CA GLN A 169 -8.14 16.64 1.45
C GLN A 169 -8.57 15.44 0.59
N ASP A 170 -9.88 15.30 0.37
CA ASP A 170 -10.49 14.29 -0.50
C ASP A 170 -10.03 12.85 -0.23
N ALA A 171 -9.78 12.52 1.04
CA ALA A 171 -9.31 11.20 1.43
C ALA A 171 -10.38 10.14 1.18
N HIS A 172 -10.01 9.08 0.46
CA HIS A 172 -10.88 7.94 0.19
C HIS A 172 -10.06 6.67 -0.09
N SER A 173 -10.74 5.52 -0.18
CA SER A 173 -10.11 4.24 -0.45
C SER A 173 -10.58 3.59 -1.74
N ILE A 174 -9.71 2.80 -2.36
CA ILE A 174 -10.01 1.99 -3.54
C ILE A 174 -10.01 0.51 -3.12
N VAL A 175 -11.13 -0.19 -3.34
CA VAL A 175 -11.26 -1.63 -3.11
C VAL A 175 -10.39 -2.41 -4.09
N LEU A 176 -9.48 -3.25 -3.59
CA LEU A 176 -8.65 -4.15 -4.40
C LEU A 176 -9.06 -5.60 -4.14
N PRO A 177 -9.41 -6.39 -5.17
CA PRO A 177 -9.86 -7.76 -4.98
C PRO A 177 -8.77 -8.63 -4.34
N ASN A 178 -9.17 -9.58 -3.50
CA ASN A 178 -8.26 -10.55 -2.87
C ASN A 178 -7.85 -11.69 -3.83
N GLY A 179 -6.62 -12.19 -3.69
CA GLY A 179 -6.10 -13.32 -4.47
C GLY A 179 -6.58 -14.70 -3.97
N LYS A 180 -6.98 -14.77 -2.70
CA LYS A 180 -7.53 -15.95 -2.02
C LYS A 180 -8.72 -15.57 -1.13
N ASP A 181 -9.56 -16.54 -0.82
CA ASP A 181 -10.62 -16.39 0.18
C ASP A 181 -9.99 -16.17 1.56
N LYS A 182 -10.32 -15.05 2.20
CA LYS A 182 -9.72 -14.61 3.47
C LYS A 182 -10.47 -15.12 4.71
N LEU A 183 -11.60 -15.83 4.56
CA LEU A 183 -12.17 -16.65 5.64
C LEU A 183 -11.60 -18.07 5.66
N ARG A 184 -10.72 -18.43 4.71
CA ARG A 184 -9.99 -19.70 4.73
C ARG A 184 -8.63 -19.55 5.41
N GLY A 185 -8.28 -20.53 6.23
CA GLY A 185 -6.99 -20.62 6.91
C GLY A 185 -7.07 -20.16 8.37
N ARG A 186 -5.89 -19.93 8.97
CA ARG A 186 -5.75 -19.55 10.38
C ARG A 186 -6.06 -18.07 10.62
N GLU A 187 -5.61 -17.19 9.73
CA GLU A 187 -5.87 -15.73 9.82
C GLU A 187 -7.15 -15.36 9.06
N LYS A 188 -8.29 -15.54 9.71
CA LYS A 188 -9.59 -15.16 9.12
C LYS A 188 -9.79 -13.66 9.21
N ARG A 189 -10.25 -13.07 8.10
CA ARG A 189 -10.52 -11.63 8.00
C ARG A 189 -11.64 -11.33 7.01
N LEU A 190 -12.40 -10.29 7.32
CA LEU A 190 -13.38 -9.67 6.41
C LEU A 190 -12.75 -8.48 5.70
N GLY A 191 -13.22 -8.15 4.50
CA GLY A 191 -12.69 -7.07 3.67
C GLY A 191 -11.64 -7.52 2.66
N SER A 192 -10.89 -6.56 2.14
CA SER A 192 -9.93 -6.73 1.06
C SER A 192 -8.87 -5.65 1.08
N GLN A 193 -7.74 -5.86 0.41
CA GLN A 193 -6.72 -4.81 0.28
C GLN A 193 -7.35 -3.48 -0.17
N ARG A 194 -6.89 -2.38 0.40
CA ARG A 194 -7.28 -1.01 0.02
C ARG A 194 -6.06 -0.21 -0.39
N ALA A 195 -6.17 0.55 -1.47
CA ALA A 195 -5.29 1.70 -1.66
C ALA A 195 -5.95 2.91 -1.01
N VAL A 196 -5.16 3.78 -0.35
CA VAL A 196 -5.65 5.06 0.18
C VAL A 196 -5.21 6.16 -0.76
N VAL A 197 -6.14 7.05 -1.12
CA VAL A 197 -5.91 8.19 -1.99
C VAL A 197 -6.24 9.45 -1.21
N ALA A 198 -5.41 10.47 -1.32
CA ALA A 198 -5.73 11.81 -0.82
C ALA A 198 -5.04 12.89 -1.64
N THR A 199 -5.60 14.10 -1.63
CA THR A 199 -4.96 15.31 -2.13
C THR A 199 -4.15 15.94 -1.00
N ILE A 200 -2.87 16.21 -1.26
CA ILE A 200 -1.98 16.93 -0.34
C ILE A 200 -1.86 18.36 -0.82
N ASP A 201 -2.27 19.32 0.02
CA ASP A 201 -2.20 20.75 -0.27
C ASP A 201 -0.82 21.31 0.07
N HIS A 202 0.15 21.07 -0.81
CA HIS A 202 1.54 21.44 -0.62
C HIS A 202 1.84 22.87 -1.15
N PRO A 203 2.77 23.65 -0.55
CA PRO A 203 3.12 25.00 -1.02
C PRO A 203 3.56 25.09 -2.50
N ALA A 204 4.16 24.04 -3.04
CA ALA A 204 4.52 23.93 -4.47
C ALA A 204 3.31 23.71 -5.41
N GLY A 205 2.13 23.40 -4.86
CA GLY A 205 0.90 23.05 -5.56
C GLY A 205 0.27 21.76 -5.01
N PRO A 206 -1.05 21.57 -5.16
CA PRO A 206 -1.70 20.34 -4.74
C PRO A 206 -1.26 19.16 -5.61
N PHE A 207 -1.09 18.00 -4.98
CA PHE A 207 -0.81 16.74 -5.68
C PHE A 207 -1.55 15.58 -5.03
N ARG A 208 -1.75 14.50 -5.78
CA ARG A 208 -2.42 13.28 -5.30
C ARG A 208 -1.39 12.29 -4.76
N ALA A 209 -1.55 11.89 -3.51
CA ALA A 209 -0.78 10.83 -2.88
C ALA A 209 -1.60 9.54 -2.81
N VAL A 210 -0.98 8.40 -3.12
CA VAL A 210 -1.64 7.09 -3.10
C VAL A 210 -0.78 6.07 -2.36
N SER A 211 -1.23 5.65 -1.18
CA SER A 211 -0.62 4.58 -0.37
C SER A 211 -1.16 3.22 -0.80
N VAL A 212 -0.28 2.33 -1.26
CA VAL A 212 -0.65 1.06 -1.90
C VAL A 212 0.02 -0.12 -1.22
N HIS A 213 -0.80 -1.09 -0.82
CA HIS A 213 -0.36 -2.42 -0.42
C HIS A 213 -1.03 -3.50 -1.30
N LEU A 214 -0.27 -4.11 -2.22
CA LEU A 214 -0.80 -5.15 -3.11
C LEU A 214 -0.81 -6.53 -2.42
N ASP A 215 -1.66 -7.47 -2.89
CA ASP A 215 -1.82 -8.76 -2.20
C ASP A 215 -0.57 -9.66 -2.32
N ALA A 216 0.12 -9.87 -1.19
CA ALA A 216 1.22 -10.81 -1.03
C ALA A 216 0.86 -12.26 -1.41
N HIS A 217 -0.38 -12.69 -1.14
CA HIS A 217 -0.85 -14.06 -1.38
C HIS A 217 -1.47 -14.22 -2.77
N SER A 218 -0.79 -13.70 -3.78
CA SER A 218 -1.32 -13.65 -5.13
C SER A 218 -0.29 -13.95 -6.22
N SER A 219 -0.75 -13.94 -7.46
CA SER A 219 0.09 -14.08 -8.66
C SER A 219 0.47 -12.71 -9.22
N GLN A 220 1.50 -12.65 -10.06
CA GLN A 220 1.92 -11.43 -10.77
C GLN A 220 0.76 -10.81 -11.57
N ARG A 221 -0.06 -11.65 -12.24
CA ARG A 221 -1.26 -11.20 -12.96
C ARG A 221 -2.31 -10.55 -12.05
N HIS A 222 -2.38 -10.99 -10.79
CA HIS A 222 -3.33 -10.46 -9.83
C HIS A 222 -2.88 -9.10 -9.29
N ARG A 223 -1.61 -8.97 -8.89
CA ARG A 223 -1.03 -7.66 -8.56
C ARG A 223 -1.15 -6.67 -9.70
N HIS A 224 -0.88 -7.11 -10.94
CA HIS A 224 -1.11 -6.28 -12.13
C HIS A 224 -2.58 -5.84 -12.26
N ARG A 225 -3.55 -6.72 -12.02
CA ARG A 225 -4.98 -6.35 -12.00
C ARG A 225 -5.28 -5.32 -10.92
N GLN A 226 -4.76 -5.49 -9.70
CA GLN A 226 -4.96 -4.54 -8.60
C GLN A 226 -4.38 -3.16 -8.97
N MET A 227 -3.15 -3.11 -9.48
CA MET A 227 -2.56 -1.86 -9.97
C MET A 227 -3.40 -1.23 -11.09
N LYS A 228 -3.92 -2.02 -12.04
CA LYS A 228 -4.79 -1.48 -13.09
C LYS A 228 -6.05 -0.83 -12.52
N ILE A 229 -6.69 -1.41 -11.49
CA ILE A 229 -7.86 -0.82 -10.84
C ILE A 229 -7.51 0.55 -10.24
N ILE A 230 -6.34 0.68 -9.61
CA ILE A 230 -5.86 1.96 -9.07
C ILE A 230 -5.69 2.98 -10.20
N LEU A 231 -5.00 2.61 -11.28
CA LEU A 231 -4.76 3.52 -12.41
C LEU A 231 -6.06 3.91 -13.14
N ASP A 232 -7.01 2.98 -13.30
CA ASP A 232 -8.32 3.24 -13.90
C ASP A 232 -9.14 4.22 -13.03
N HIS A 233 -9.06 4.10 -11.70
CA HIS A 233 -9.69 5.05 -10.77
C HIS A 233 -9.06 6.45 -10.91
N LEU A 234 -7.73 6.54 -10.86
CA LEU A 234 -7.02 7.82 -10.92
C LEU A 234 -7.25 8.59 -12.24
N GLU A 235 -7.38 7.88 -13.36
CA GLU A 235 -7.73 8.49 -14.66
C GLU A 235 -9.15 9.09 -14.68
N GLY A 236 -10.05 8.63 -13.80
CA GLY A 236 -11.41 9.13 -13.66
C GLY A 236 -11.61 10.15 -12.54
N THR A 237 -10.55 10.47 -11.78
CA THR A 237 -10.64 11.37 -10.62
C THR A 237 -10.31 12.81 -11.00
N GLU A 238 -11.28 13.70 -10.87
CA GLU A 238 -11.11 15.15 -11.06
C GLU A 238 -10.77 15.85 -9.71
N PRO A 239 -10.00 16.95 -9.72
CA PRO A 239 -9.26 17.47 -10.88
C PRO A 239 -8.07 16.56 -11.26
N ASP A 240 -7.60 16.63 -12.51
CA ASP A 240 -6.32 16.02 -12.90
C ASP A 240 -5.17 16.72 -12.15
N LEU A 241 -4.45 15.96 -11.34
CA LEU A 241 -3.39 16.44 -10.46
C LEU A 241 -2.12 15.60 -10.67
N PRO A 242 -0.92 16.21 -10.51
CA PRO A 242 0.31 15.45 -10.36
C PRO A 242 0.11 14.36 -9.31
N THR A 243 0.51 13.13 -9.62
CA THR A 243 0.13 11.96 -8.81
C THR A 243 1.36 11.14 -8.44
N LEU A 244 1.54 10.86 -7.15
CA LEU A 244 2.51 9.93 -6.59
C LEU A 244 1.79 8.69 -6.05
N ILE A 245 2.19 7.52 -6.52
CA ILE A 245 1.78 6.22 -5.99
C ILE A 245 2.99 5.59 -5.30
N GLY A 246 2.83 5.08 -4.07
CA GLY A 246 3.90 4.35 -3.39
C GLY A 246 3.44 3.41 -2.28
N GLY A 247 4.35 2.56 -1.82
CA GLY A 247 4.11 1.56 -0.78
C GLY A 247 4.62 0.17 -1.15
N ASP A 248 4.16 -0.85 -0.43
CA ASP A 248 4.52 -2.25 -0.65
C ASP A 248 3.71 -2.88 -1.79
N TRP A 249 4.33 -3.04 -2.95
CA TRP A 249 3.68 -3.65 -4.11
C TRP A 249 3.80 -5.17 -4.13
N ASN A 250 4.44 -5.77 -3.13
CA ASN A 250 4.56 -7.21 -2.96
C ASN A 250 5.10 -7.91 -4.22
N THR A 251 6.04 -7.25 -4.93
CA THR A 251 6.68 -7.73 -6.18
C THR A 251 7.67 -8.88 -5.95
N SER A 252 7.30 -9.82 -5.07
CA SER A 252 8.07 -11.00 -4.65
C SER A 252 8.36 -12.00 -5.78
N THR A 253 7.96 -11.71 -7.02
CA THR A 253 8.09 -12.54 -8.22
C THR A 253 7.35 -13.88 -8.17
N GLY A 254 6.73 -14.23 -7.04
CA GLY A 254 6.06 -15.50 -6.79
C GLY A 254 4.58 -15.52 -7.17
N ASN A 255 4.04 -16.74 -7.27
CA ASN A 255 2.61 -17.00 -7.21
C ASN A 255 2.31 -17.71 -5.89
N SER A 256 1.93 -16.95 -4.89
CA SER A 256 1.68 -17.43 -3.52
C SER A 256 0.20 -17.71 -3.26
N ARG A 257 -0.60 -17.88 -4.33
CA ARG A 257 -2.05 -18.14 -4.23
C ARG A 257 -2.37 -19.52 -3.68
N ARG A 258 -1.50 -20.51 -3.96
CA ARG A 258 -1.62 -21.90 -3.49
C ARG A 258 -0.22 -22.47 -3.25
N ALA A 259 -0.09 -23.33 -2.24
CA ALA A 259 1.19 -23.97 -1.90
C ALA A 259 1.84 -24.68 -3.10
N VAL A 260 1.07 -25.39 -3.94
CA VAL A 260 1.58 -26.05 -5.15
C VAL A 260 2.25 -25.08 -6.13
N TYR A 261 1.73 -23.86 -6.29
CA TYR A 261 2.34 -22.87 -7.18
C TYR A 261 3.62 -22.28 -6.58
N SER A 262 3.68 -22.12 -5.25
CA SER A 262 4.89 -21.73 -4.55
C SER A 262 5.99 -22.79 -4.72
N ILE A 263 5.64 -24.08 -4.59
CA ILE A 263 6.55 -25.22 -4.78
C ILE A 263 7.07 -25.28 -6.22
N LEU A 264 6.19 -25.26 -7.22
CA LEU A 264 6.60 -25.27 -8.63
C LEU A 264 7.44 -24.04 -8.98
N GLY A 265 7.07 -22.87 -8.44
CA GLY A 265 7.84 -21.64 -8.60
C GLY A 265 9.23 -21.75 -7.98
N PHE A 266 9.37 -22.40 -6.83
CA PHE A 266 10.65 -22.67 -6.19
C PHE A 266 11.54 -23.52 -7.11
N TYR A 267 11.04 -24.67 -7.60
CA TYR A 267 11.81 -25.50 -8.53
C TYR A 267 12.22 -24.77 -9.81
N ARG A 268 11.34 -23.92 -10.37
CA ARG A 268 11.68 -23.07 -11.52
C ARG A 268 12.87 -22.15 -11.20
N ARG A 269 12.89 -21.52 -10.03
CA ARG A 269 14.00 -20.65 -9.60
C ARG A 269 15.30 -21.41 -9.35
N VAL A 270 15.19 -22.63 -8.80
CA VAL A 270 16.35 -23.53 -8.69
C VAL A 270 16.91 -23.86 -10.08
N ALA A 271 16.05 -24.21 -11.04
CA ALA A 271 16.45 -24.50 -12.41
C ALA A 271 17.03 -23.29 -13.16
N MET A 272 16.59 -22.08 -12.82
CA MET A 272 17.16 -20.82 -13.34
C MET A 272 18.54 -20.48 -12.74
N GLY A 273 18.96 -21.20 -11.70
CA GLY A 273 20.16 -20.92 -10.92
C GLY A 273 19.89 -19.91 -9.80
N VAL A 274 20.00 -20.37 -8.56
CA VAL A 274 19.68 -19.57 -7.35
C VAL A 274 20.44 -18.24 -7.33
N GLY A 275 21.76 -18.25 -7.57
CA GLY A 275 22.56 -17.02 -7.64
C GLY A 275 22.12 -16.07 -8.76
N HIS A 276 21.67 -16.60 -9.90
CA HIS A 276 21.11 -15.78 -10.98
C HIS A 276 19.80 -15.11 -10.56
N VAL A 277 18.92 -15.84 -9.87
CA VAL A 277 17.65 -15.28 -9.34
C VAL A 277 17.90 -14.19 -8.30
N LEU A 278 18.79 -14.44 -7.34
CA LEU A 278 19.13 -13.49 -6.28
C LEU A 278 19.78 -12.22 -6.83
N THR A 279 20.56 -12.32 -7.90
CA THR A 279 21.28 -11.18 -8.48
C THR A 279 20.43 -10.41 -9.49
N TYR A 280 19.66 -11.10 -10.33
CA TYR A 280 19.05 -10.51 -11.53
C TYR A 280 17.52 -10.51 -11.54
N HIS A 281 16.85 -11.21 -10.61
CA HIS A 281 15.39 -11.30 -10.60
C HIS A 281 14.74 -10.70 -9.37
N TYR A 282 15.18 -11.02 -8.16
CA TYR A 282 14.58 -10.46 -6.95
C TYR A 282 14.84 -8.96 -6.76
N PRO A 283 16.02 -8.41 -7.12
CA PRO A 283 16.24 -6.97 -7.12
C PRO A 283 15.57 -6.26 -8.31
N TYR A 284 15.26 -7.00 -9.39
CA TYR A 284 14.73 -6.46 -10.65
C TYR A 284 13.44 -7.16 -11.12
N PRO A 285 12.38 -7.21 -10.29
CA PRO A 285 11.15 -7.93 -10.60
C PRO A 285 10.45 -7.37 -11.84
N GLU A 286 10.64 -6.08 -12.14
CA GLU A 286 10.07 -5.36 -13.29
C GLU A 286 10.57 -5.88 -14.65
N ARG A 287 11.77 -6.48 -14.69
CA ARG A 287 12.37 -6.94 -15.95
C ARG A 287 11.70 -8.18 -16.51
N TYR A 288 11.24 -9.07 -15.64
CA TYR A 288 10.81 -10.41 -16.04
C TYR A 288 9.45 -10.81 -15.45
N PHE A 289 9.37 -11.03 -14.14
CA PHE A 289 8.18 -11.64 -13.52
C PHE A 289 7.00 -10.67 -13.40
N GLU A 290 7.24 -9.43 -13.00
CA GLU A 290 6.20 -8.40 -12.77
C GLU A 290 6.03 -7.46 -13.98
N ARG A 291 6.70 -7.74 -15.09
CA ARG A 291 6.83 -6.86 -16.26
C ARG A 291 5.51 -6.27 -16.79
N ALA A 292 4.40 -7.00 -16.68
CA ALA A 292 3.10 -6.53 -17.13
C ALA A 292 2.59 -5.32 -16.33
N LEU A 293 2.83 -5.30 -15.01
CA LEU A 293 2.49 -4.19 -14.12
C LEU A 293 3.26 -2.94 -14.54
N PHE A 294 4.59 -3.02 -14.57
CA PHE A 294 5.46 -1.89 -14.87
C PHE A 294 5.29 -1.33 -16.29
N ARG A 295 5.11 -2.20 -17.30
CA ARG A 295 4.78 -1.74 -18.66
C ARG A 295 3.43 -1.04 -18.74
N THR A 296 2.51 -1.32 -17.82
CA THR A 296 1.21 -0.62 -17.78
C THR A 296 1.37 0.77 -17.17
N LEU A 297 2.20 0.92 -16.13
CA LEU A 297 2.59 2.23 -15.59
C LEU A 297 3.21 3.12 -16.68
N GLU A 298 4.25 2.63 -17.37
CA GLU A 298 4.93 3.39 -18.43
C GLU A 298 3.96 3.80 -19.56
N ARG A 299 3.08 2.89 -19.99
CA ARG A 299 2.09 3.18 -21.04
C ARG A 299 1.05 4.22 -20.62
N ARG A 300 0.87 4.43 -19.31
CA ARG A 300 -0.05 5.43 -18.74
C ARG A 300 0.67 6.71 -18.29
N GLY A 301 1.93 6.87 -18.69
CA GLY A 301 2.72 8.07 -18.40
C GLY A 301 3.31 8.11 -17.00
N PHE A 302 3.27 7.01 -16.25
CA PHE A 302 3.91 6.95 -14.93
C PHE A 302 5.40 6.62 -15.06
N ASP A 303 6.25 7.44 -14.46
CA ASP A 303 7.66 7.19 -14.24
C ASP A 303 7.87 6.49 -12.89
N PHE A 304 8.37 5.26 -12.94
CA PHE A 304 8.86 4.55 -11.76
C PHE A 304 10.39 4.40 -11.78
N ARG A 305 11.05 4.67 -12.91
CA ARG A 305 12.48 4.38 -13.09
C ARG A 305 13.34 5.42 -12.39
N ASN A 306 12.96 6.70 -12.49
CA ASN A 306 13.73 7.78 -11.87
C ASN A 306 13.32 8.04 -10.42
N LEU A 307 12.20 7.47 -9.96
CA LEU A 307 11.71 7.62 -8.58
C LEU A 307 12.17 6.51 -7.63
N ASN A 308 12.99 5.55 -8.10
CA ASN A 308 13.42 4.41 -7.29
C ASN A 308 14.89 4.08 -7.53
N VAL A 309 15.54 3.55 -6.50
CA VAL A 309 16.88 2.95 -6.63
C VAL A 309 16.76 1.64 -7.42
N PRO A 310 17.39 1.51 -8.61
CA PRO A 310 17.40 0.25 -9.35
C PRO A 310 18.08 -0.85 -8.54
N GLY A 311 17.42 -2.00 -8.38
CA GLY A 311 17.96 -3.09 -7.56
C GLY A 311 17.94 -2.84 -6.05
N GLY A 312 17.47 -1.68 -5.59
CA GLY A 312 17.34 -1.35 -4.17
C GLY A 312 16.28 -2.24 -3.53
N CYS A 313 16.73 -3.33 -2.92
CA CYS A 313 15.89 -4.29 -2.21
C CYS A 313 15.46 -3.70 -0.87
N THR A 314 14.24 -4.02 -0.46
CA THR A 314 13.58 -3.45 0.72
C THR A 314 13.17 -4.50 1.72
N LEU A 315 13.20 -5.79 1.36
CA LEU A 315 12.97 -6.89 2.28
C LEU A 315 14.16 -7.85 2.22
N THR A 316 14.76 -8.15 3.37
CA THR A 316 15.87 -9.09 3.47
C THR A 316 15.53 -10.22 4.43
N TYR A 317 15.52 -11.44 3.91
CA TYR A 317 15.35 -12.65 4.70
C TYR A 317 16.68 -13.30 5.01
N ASP A 318 16.93 -13.59 6.30
CA ASP A 318 17.92 -14.58 6.70
C ASP A 318 17.24 -15.95 6.79
N ILE A 319 17.77 -16.92 6.06
CA ILE A 319 17.19 -18.26 6.03
C ILE A 319 17.37 -19.00 7.36
N VAL A 320 18.40 -18.68 8.13
CA VAL A 320 18.60 -19.23 9.47
C VAL A 320 17.48 -18.76 10.39
N ASP A 321 17.09 -17.49 10.31
CA ASP A 321 15.98 -16.93 11.09
C ASP A 321 14.63 -17.48 10.63
N LEU A 322 14.41 -17.64 9.33
CA LEU A 322 13.18 -18.28 8.81
C LEU A 322 13.05 -19.71 9.31
N ALA A 323 14.13 -20.50 9.29
CA ALA A 323 14.11 -21.87 9.78
C ALA A 323 13.70 -21.96 11.27
N GLN A 324 14.11 -20.97 12.07
CA GLN A 324 13.83 -20.92 13.50
C GLN A 324 12.44 -20.33 13.84
N ASN A 325 11.96 -19.35 13.05
CA ASN A 325 10.80 -18.53 13.44
C ASN A 325 9.50 -18.82 12.67
N SER A 326 9.54 -19.59 11.58
CA SER A 326 8.35 -19.78 10.71
C SER A 326 7.76 -21.19 10.72
N GLY A 327 8.23 -22.08 11.60
CA GLY A 327 7.83 -23.50 11.61
C GLY A 327 8.20 -24.24 10.32
N MET A 328 9.04 -23.64 9.46
CA MET A 328 9.43 -24.21 8.17
C MET A 328 10.32 -25.45 8.34
N ALA A 329 11.01 -25.55 9.48
CA ALA A 329 11.75 -26.74 9.88
C ALA A 329 10.85 -27.98 10.06
N ASP A 330 9.56 -27.79 10.36
CA ASP A 330 8.61 -28.89 10.51
C ASP A 330 8.14 -29.45 9.16
N TRP A 331 8.28 -28.67 8.08
CA TRP A 331 7.83 -29.01 6.73
C TRP A 331 8.97 -29.37 5.76
N LEU A 332 10.20 -28.95 6.05
CA LEU A 332 11.37 -29.19 5.20
C LEU A 332 12.33 -30.19 5.85
N PRO A 333 12.72 -31.26 5.13
CA PRO A 333 13.77 -32.16 5.60
C PRO A 333 15.07 -31.42 5.93
N GLN A 334 15.81 -31.87 6.96
CA GLN A 334 17.07 -31.21 7.39
C GLN A 334 18.11 -31.06 6.26
N TRP A 335 18.16 -32.01 5.32
CA TRP A 335 19.05 -31.92 4.16
C TRP A 335 18.71 -30.74 3.23
N CYS A 336 17.45 -30.31 3.17
CA CYS A 336 17.04 -29.13 2.40
C CYS A 336 17.72 -27.87 2.96
N PHE A 337 17.83 -27.74 4.28
CA PHE A 337 18.53 -26.60 4.90
C PHE A 337 20.02 -26.60 4.57
N ALA A 338 20.68 -27.76 4.54
CA ALA A 338 22.07 -27.87 4.11
C ALA A 338 22.26 -27.43 2.64
N TRP A 339 21.35 -27.85 1.75
CA TRP A 339 21.36 -27.44 0.35
C TRP A 339 21.07 -25.94 0.19
N ILE A 340 20.09 -25.39 0.91
CA ILE A 340 19.75 -23.97 0.86
C ILE A 340 20.95 -23.12 1.35
N LYS A 341 21.59 -23.52 2.46
CA LYS A 341 22.82 -22.86 2.95
C LYS A 341 23.93 -22.90 1.90
N TRP A 342 24.13 -24.03 1.22
CA TRP A 342 25.08 -24.14 0.11
C TRP A 342 24.71 -23.23 -1.07
N ALA A 343 23.43 -23.17 -1.44
CA ALA A 343 22.94 -22.36 -2.55
C ALA A 343 23.06 -20.85 -2.27
N LEU A 344 22.99 -20.45 -1.00
CA LEU A 344 23.14 -19.06 -0.54
C LEU A 344 24.55 -18.70 -0.05
N ARG A 345 25.55 -19.59 -0.16
CA ARG A 345 26.89 -19.36 0.40
C ARG A 345 27.61 -18.12 -0.14
N ASN A 346 27.25 -17.68 -1.34
CA ASN A 346 27.82 -16.47 -1.98
C ASN A 346 26.96 -15.22 -1.73
N HIS A 347 25.93 -15.33 -0.88
CA HIS A 347 24.96 -14.28 -0.56
C HIS A 347 24.77 -14.18 0.97
N ASP A 348 25.77 -14.58 1.75
CA ASP A 348 25.77 -14.52 3.23
C ASP A 348 24.54 -15.16 3.90
N GLY A 349 23.93 -16.18 3.26
CA GLY A 349 22.70 -16.80 3.77
C GLY A 349 21.44 -15.95 3.63
N LYS A 350 21.53 -14.80 2.94
CA LYS A 350 20.46 -13.82 2.81
C LYS A 350 19.79 -13.86 1.44
N CYS A 351 18.51 -13.51 1.44
CA CYS A 351 17.70 -13.32 0.25
C CYS A 351 17.04 -11.94 0.31
N ALA A 352 17.48 -11.03 -0.55
CA ALA A 352 16.93 -9.68 -0.64
C ALA A 352 15.95 -9.56 -1.82
N LEU A 353 14.81 -8.90 -1.59
CA LEU A 353 13.78 -8.66 -2.58
C LEU A 353 13.46 -7.17 -2.67
N LYS A 354 13.20 -6.69 -3.89
CA LYS A 354 12.63 -5.36 -4.11
C LYS A 354 11.10 -5.45 -4.13
N LEU A 355 10.44 -4.94 -3.10
CA LEU A 355 8.98 -5.00 -2.94
C LEU A 355 8.31 -3.64 -2.96
N ASP A 356 9.00 -2.62 -2.45
CA ASP A 356 8.47 -1.27 -2.31
C ASP A 356 8.92 -0.39 -3.46
N TRP A 357 7.98 0.42 -3.94
CA TRP A 357 8.18 1.26 -5.13
C TRP A 357 7.41 2.57 -5.03
N PHE A 358 7.92 3.57 -5.75
CA PHE A 358 7.17 4.74 -6.21
C PHE A 358 6.85 4.69 -7.70
N ALA A 359 5.76 5.32 -8.11
CA ALA A 359 5.49 5.71 -9.50
C ALA A 359 4.81 7.07 -9.52
N GLY A 360 5.24 7.95 -10.43
CA GLY A 360 4.77 9.32 -10.51
C GLY A 360 4.26 9.67 -11.91
N LYS A 361 3.19 10.46 -11.99
CA LYS A 361 2.70 11.07 -13.22
C LYS A 361 2.71 12.59 -13.05
N ASP A 362 3.24 13.30 -14.05
CA ASP A 362 3.44 14.76 -14.02
C ASP A 362 4.35 15.21 -12.85
N LEU A 363 5.35 14.37 -12.53
CA LEU A 363 6.38 14.61 -11.52
C LEU A 363 7.77 14.53 -12.17
N SER A 364 8.71 15.34 -11.68
CA SER A 364 10.13 15.25 -12.04
C SER A 364 10.96 14.87 -10.83
N ALA A 365 11.64 13.72 -10.90
CA ALA A 365 12.57 13.30 -9.85
C ALA A 365 13.72 14.32 -9.69
N VAL A 366 14.08 14.67 -8.45
CA VAL A 366 15.27 15.46 -8.16
C VAL A 366 16.51 14.56 -8.24
N GLN A 367 17.61 15.04 -8.82
CA GLN A 367 18.85 14.27 -8.92
C GLN A 367 19.35 13.83 -7.55
N GLY A 368 19.64 12.53 -7.40
CA GLY A 368 20.04 11.94 -6.12
C GLY A 368 18.89 11.72 -5.12
N GLY A 369 17.64 12.05 -5.50
CA GLY A 369 16.45 12.01 -4.65
C GLY A 369 16.00 10.63 -4.17
N PRO A 370 16.04 9.53 -4.97
CA PRO A 370 15.56 8.24 -4.51
C PRO A 370 16.59 7.50 -3.65
N ALA A 371 16.15 6.97 -2.52
CA ALA A 371 16.98 6.20 -1.59
C ALA A 371 16.22 5.02 -0.98
N VAL A 372 16.97 3.99 -0.57
CA VAL A 372 16.50 2.99 0.40
C VAL A 372 17.23 3.29 1.72
N LEU A 373 16.48 3.46 2.80
CA LEU A 373 16.98 3.94 4.10
C LEU A 373 17.46 2.76 4.97
N TYR A 374 18.52 2.07 4.52
CA TYR A 374 19.09 0.91 5.20
C TYR A 374 19.64 1.20 6.61
N ASP A 375 19.92 2.47 6.90
CA ASP A 375 20.35 2.94 8.21
C ASP A 375 19.25 2.84 9.27
N VAL A 376 17.98 2.94 8.89
CA VAL A 376 16.85 2.93 9.83
C VAL A 376 16.80 1.63 10.65
N LEU A 377 16.73 0.48 9.99
CA LEU A 377 16.69 -0.81 10.69
C LEU A 377 18.04 -1.21 11.29
N ARG A 378 19.15 -0.72 10.71
CA ARG A 378 20.50 -0.95 11.23
C ARG A 378 20.70 -0.24 12.57
N ASP A 379 20.22 0.99 12.70
CA ASP A 379 20.55 1.87 13.83
C ASP A 379 19.48 1.80 14.94
N HIS A 380 18.21 1.50 14.59
CA HIS A 380 17.10 1.38 15.55
C HIS A 380 16.62 -0.07 15.79
N GLY A 381 17.30 -1.04 15.18
CA GLY A 381 16.93 -2.45 15.23
C GLY A 381 15.74 -2.80 14.33
N LYS A 382 15.32 -4.06 14.36
CA LYS A 382 14.26 -4.59 13.48
C LYS A 382 12.87 -4.06 13.88
N LEU A 383 12.52 -2.86 13.44
CA LEU A 383 11.21 -2.23 13.68
C LEU A 383 10.11 -2.73 12.73
N SER A 384 10.51 -3.09 11.51
CA SER A 384 9.73 -3.70 10.44
C SER A 384 10.61 -4.72 9.73
N ASP A 385 10.02 -5.60 8.93
CA ASP A 385 10.75 -6.44 7.99
C ASP A 385 11.12 -5.71 6.69
N HIS A 386 10.56 -4.52 6.45
CA HIS A 386 10.88 -3.67 5.31
C HIS A 386 11.82 -2.51 5.67
N ASP A 387 12.80 -2.24 4.83
CA ASP A 387 13.55 -0.98 4.81
C ASP A 387 12.70 0.11 4.10
N PRO A 388 12.62 1.33 4.67
CA PRO A 388 11.88 2.43 4.04
C PRO A 388 12.50 2.87 2.72
N ILE A 389 11.67 3.40 1.82
CA ILE A 389 12.13 4.08 0.60
C ILE A 389 11.76 5.56 0.64
N ALA A 390 12.61 6.41 0.09
CA ALA A 390 12.40 7.85 0.02
C ALA A 390 12.62 8.37 -1.39
N VAL A 391 11.94 9.45 -1.77
CA VAL A 391 12.15 10.15 -3.04
C VAL A 391 11.81 11.63 -2.90
N ASP A 392 12.56 12.47 -3.60
CA ASP A 392 12.29 13.90 -3.71
C ASP A 392 11.95 14.23 -5.16
N PHE A 393 10.92 15.06 -5.38
CA PHE A 393 10.42 15.40 -6.70
C PHE A 393 9.86 16.82 -6.76
N THR A 394 9.76 17.36 -7.97
CA THR A 394 9.04 18.61 -8.24
C THR A 394 7.75 18.31 -8.99
N LEU A 395 6.72 19.11 -8.73
CA LEU A 395 5.46 19.04 -9.46
C LEU A 395 5.64 19.68 -10.83
N GLN A 396 5.30 18.97 -11.90
CA GLN A 396 5.23 19.61 -13.20
C GLN A 396 3.92 20.38 -13.26
N SER A 397 3.98 21.68 -13.58
CA SER A 397 2.76 22.43 -13.85
C SER A 397 2.05 21.74 -15.01
N SER A 398 0.83 21.25 -14.77
CA SER A 398 -0.08 20.88 -15.85
C SER A 398 -0.21 22.12 -16.71
N GLY A 399 0.42 22.08 -17.89
CA GLY A 399 0.49 23.22 -18.79
C GLY A 399 -0.91 23.78 -18.93
N THR A 400 -1.05 25.08 -18.68
CA THR A 400 -2.23 25.83 -19.08
C THR A 400 -2.50 25.39 -20.51
N PHE A 401 -3.65 24.74 -20.77
CA PHE A 401 -4.14 24.62 -22.13
C PHE A 401 -4.29 26.05 -22.60
N ALA A 402 -3.25 26.57 -23.27
CA ALA A 402 -3.34 27.76 -24.06
C ALA A 402 -4.50 27.46 -25.00
N GLN A 403 -5.62 28.14 -24.77
CA GLN A 403 -6.64 28.30 -25.77
C GLN A 403 -5.92 28.91 -26.96
N THR A 404 -5.45 28.05 -27.86
CA THR A 404 -5.21 28.43 -29.24
C THR A 404 -6.58 28.79 -29.74
N THR A 405 -6.90 30.07 -29.60
CA THR A 405 -7.93 30.75 -30.37
C THR A 405 -7.46 30.69 -31.82
N ASP A 406 -7.64 29.52 -32.45
CA ASP A 406 -7.67 29.42 -33.90
C ASP A 406 -9.02 30.02 -34.33
N PRO A 407 -9.05 31.20 -34.97
CA PRO A 407 -10.28 31.87 -35.34
C PRO A 407 -11.08 31.11 -36.41
N ASN A 408 -10.57 30.01 -36.97
CA ASN A 408 -11.18 29.34 -38.11
C ASN A 408 -12.02 28.10 -37.78
N HIS A 409 -12.19 27.71 -36.52
CA HIS A 409 -12.97 26.50 -36.20
C HIS A 409 -14.50 26.73 -36.11
N GLN A 410 -14.98 27.98 -36.16
CA GLN A 410 -16.42 28.29 -36.05
C GLN A 410 -17.21 28.28 -37.37
N GLN A 411 -16.58 28.15 -38.55
CA GLN A 411 -17.32 28.14 -39.83
C GLN A 411 -17.72 26.75 -40.35
N ARG A 412 -17.32 25.65 -39.69
CA ARG A 412 -17.64 24.28 -40.17
C ARG A 412 -18.86 23.61 -39.52
N ARG A 413 -19.54 24.25 -38.57
CA ARG A 413 -20.69 23.64 -37.87
C ARG A 413 -22.08 24.13 -38.28
N THR A 414 -22.23 25.05 -39.23
CA THR A 414 -23.54 25.60 -39.64
C THR A 414 -24.09 25.08 -40.98
N ARG A 415 -23.52 24.01 -41.58
CA ARG A 415 -23.99 23.50 -42.89
C ARG A 415 -24.48 22.05 -42.91
N ALA A 416 -24.95 21.54 -41.78
CA ALA A 416 -25.47 20.18 -41.68
C ALA A 416 -26.84 20.09 -40.97
N GLN A 417 -27.75 21.03 -41.22
CA GLN A 417 -29.19 20.84 -40.91
C GLN A 417 -30.05 21.53 -41.97
N ARG A 418 -30.43 20.78 -43.01
CA ARG A 418 -31.61 21.05 -43.85
C ARG A 418 -32.42 19.76 -43.93
N PRO A 419 -33.72 19.76 -43.60
CA PRO A 419 -34.56 18.57 -43.69
C PRO A 419 -35.00 18.32 -45.15
N PRO A 420 -35.34 17.07 -45.53
CA PRO A 420 -35.71 16.72 -46.89
C PRO A 420 -37.12 17.21 -47.21
N GLY A 421 -37.24 17.98 -48.30
CA GLY A 421 -38.51 18.42 -48.87
C GLY A 421 -39.26 17.27 -49.55
N SER A 422 -40.57 17.31 -49.37
CA SER A 422 -41.58 16.41 -49.93
C SER A 422 -41.60 16.43 -51.47
N ALA A 423 -41.57 15.24 -52.07
CA ALA A 423 -41.89 15.04 -53.48
C ALA A 423 -43.42 14.89 -53.63
N ARG A 424 -44.04 15.78 -54.42
CA ARG A 424 -45.35 15.56 -55.06
C ARG A 424 -45.15 15.52 -56.57
N ARG A 425 -45.53 14.39 -57.19
CA ARG A 425 -46.01 14.27 -58.57
C ARG A 425 -46.97 13.09 -58.64
N GLN A 426 -48.27 13.35 -58.55
CA GLN A 426 -49.23 13.44 -59.65
C GLN A 426 -50.58 13.90 -59.07
#